data_AF-A0A2T1EJG0-F1
#
_entry.id   AF-A0A2T1EJG0-F1
#
_cell.length_a   1.000
_cell.length_b   1.000
_cell.length_c   1.000
_cell.angle_alpha   90.00
_cell.angle_beta   90.00
_cell.angle_gamma   90.00
#
_symmetry.space_group_name_H-M   'P 1'
#
loop_
_entity.id
_entity.type
_entity.pdbx_description
1 polymer ?
#
loop_
_entity_poly.entity_id
_entity_poly.type
_entity_poly.pdbx_seq_one_letter_code
_entity_poly.pdbx_strand_id
1 'polypeptide(L)' 'MEAALILAKLPEAYAIFNPLIDVLPIIPVFFLLLAFVWQAAIGFR' A
#
# COMPACT_ATOMS: atom_id res chain seq x y z
N MET A 1 -3.17 2.17 -17.39
CA MET A 1 -2.52 2.61 -16.14
C MET A 1 -1.31 1.73 -15.98
N GLU A 2 -0.13 2.23 -16.35
CA GLU A 2 1.10 1.45 -16.22
C GLU A 2 1.45 1.36 -14.74
N ALA A 3 1.32 0.17 -14.16
CA ALA A 3 1.96 -0.14 -12.90
C ALA A 3 3.46 -0.23 -13.19
N ALA A 4 4.16 0.91 -13.14
CA ALA A 4 5.61 0.94 -13.29
C ALA A 4 6.24 0.24 -12.07
N LEU A 5 6.56 -1.04 -12.22
CA LEU A 5 7.48 -1.76 -11.34
C LEU A 5 8.88 -1.17 -11.58
N ILE A 6 9.24 -0.14 -10.82
CA ILE A 6 10.62 0.36 -10.80
C ILE A 6 11.46 -0.72 -10.11
N LEU A 7 12.10 -1.57 -10.92
CA LEU A 7 13.05 -2.59 -10.48
C LEU A 7 14.41 -1.95 -10.14
N ALA A 8 14.41 -0.99 -9.21
CA ALA A 8 15.63 -0.36 -8.69
C ALA A 8 15.85 -0.76 -7.23
N LYS A 9 17.10 -1.05 -6.86
CA LYS A 9 17.48 -1.27 -5.46
C LYS A 9 17.50 0.06 -4.72
N LEU A 10 17.14 0.03 -3.44
CA LEU A 10 17.33 1.18 -2.57
C LEU A 10 18.82 1.48 -2.38
N PRO A 11 19.19 2.76 -2.12
CA PRO A 11 20.52 3.07 -1.64
C PRO A 11 20.82 2.32 -0.33
N GLU A 12 22.10 2.04 -0.06
CA GLU A 12 22.53 1.20 1.05
C GLU A 12 22.00 1.67 2.41
N ALA A 13 21.99 2.98 2.66
CA ALA A 13 21.43 3.57 3.89
C ALA A 13 19.95 3.25 4.14
N TYR A 14 19.19 2.89 3.08
CA TYR A 14 17.77 2.58 3.16
C TYR A 14 17.47 1.09 3.00
N ALA A 15 18.49 0.23 2.86
CA ALA A 15 18.29 -1.21 2.62
C ALA A 15 17.51 -1.92 3.75
N ILE A 16 17.58 -1.41 4.99
CA ILE A 16 16.77 -1.91 6.10
C ILE A 16 15.25 -1.75 5.89
N PHE A 17 14.85 -0.80 5.04
CA PHE A 17 13.44 -0.54 4.72
C PHE A 17 12.92 -1.31 3.51
N ASN A 18 13.73 -2.18 2.88
CA ASN A 18 13.26 -3.02 1.76
C ASN A 18 11.94 -3.75 2.10
N PRO A 19 11.78 -4.41 3.28
CA PRO A 19 10.53 -5.09 3.60
C PRO A 19 9.32 -4.16 3.70
N LEU A 20 9.53 -2.90 4.11
CA LEU A 20 8.45 -1.90 4.17
C LEU A 20 8.03 -1.50 2.74
N ILE A 21 9.01 -1.22 1.88
CA ILE A 21 8.75 -0.79 0.50
C ILE A 21 8.06 -1.88 -0.31
N ASP A 22 8.38 -3.15 -0.07
CA ASP A 22 7.67 -4.29 -0.68
C ASP A 22 6.16 -4.27 -0.39
N VAL A 23 5.73 -3.68 0.73
CA VAL A 23 4.32 -3.59 1.14
C VAL A 23 3.65 -2.30 0.64
N LEU A 24 4.37 -1.19 0.46
CA LEU A 24 3.77 0.10 0.08
C LEU A 24 2.81 0.05 -1.14
N PRO A 25 3.09 -0.72 -2.21
CA PRO A 25 2.19 -0.81 -3.37
C PRO A 25 0.79 -1.33 -3.04
N ILE A 26 0.58 -2.02 -1.92
CA ILE A 26 -0.75 -2.54 -1.53
C ILE A 26 -1.64 -1.48 -0.87
N ILE A 27 -1.07 -0.35 -0.42
CA ILE A 27 -1.79 0.71 0.30
C ILE A 27 -3.08 1.17 -0.41
N PRO A 28 -3.13 1.38 -1.74
CA PRO A 28 -4.37 1.75 -2.43
C PRO A 28 -5.51 0.75 -2.22
N VAL A 29 -5.20 -0.55 -2.13
CA VAL A 29 -6.21 -1.59 -1.84
C VAL A 29 -6.72 -1.44 -0.41
N PHE A 30 -5.87 -1.12 0.56
CA PHE A 30 -6.31 -0.86 1.93
C PHE A 30 -7.25 0.35 2.03
N PHE A 31 -7.09 1.39 1.21
CA PHE A 31 -8.06 2.49 1.18
C PHE A 31 -9.43 2.07 0.65
N LEU A 32 -9.48 1.21 -0.37
CA LEU A 32 -10.74 0.62 -0.82
C LEU A 32 -11.39 -0.21 0.30
N LEU A 33 -10.62 -1.08 0.96
CA LEU A 33 -11.14 -1.89 2.07
C LEU A 33 -11.58 -1.02 3.26
N LEU A 34 -10.87 0.07 3.53
CA LEU A 34 -11.22 1.02 4.58
C LEU A 34 -12.58 1.67 4.31
N ALA A 35 -12.95 1.92 3.06
CA ALA A 35 -14.29 2.42 2.73
C ALA A 35 -15.39 1.45 3.18
N PHE A 36 -15.18 0.13 3.00
CA PHE A 36 -16.11 -0.88 3.48
C PHE A 36 -16.10 -1.01 5.00
N VAL A 37 -14.93 -0.90 5.65
CA VAL A 37 -14.84 -0.85 7.12
C VAL A 37 -15.62 0.34 7.67
N TRP A 38 -15.48 1.51 7.05
CA TRP A 38 -16.21 2.71 7.43
C TRP A 38 -17.72 2.53 7.24
N GLN A 39 -18.14 2.02 6.09
CA GLN A 39 -19.55 1.74 5.82
C GLN A 39 -20.12 0.74 6.83
N ALA A 40 -19.40 -0.35 7.12
CA ALA A 40 -19.80 -1.32 8.14
C ALA A 40 -19.91 -0.68 9.54
N ALA A 41 -19.00 0.21 9.92
CA ALA A 41 -19.03 0.91 11.22
C ALA A 41 -20.25 1.82 11.39
N ILE A 42 -20.79 2.37 10.31
CA ILE A 42 -22.03 3.17 10.35
C ILE A 42 -23.29 2.38 9.99
N GLY A 43 -23.16 1.07 9.75
CA GLY A 43 -24.27 0.15 9.47
C GLY A 43 -24.77 0.18 8.02
N PHE A 44 -23.93 0.53 7.05
CA PHE A 44 -24.27 0.66 5.63
C PHE A 44 -25.48 1.58 5.39
N ARG A 45 -25.50 2.71 6.11
CA ARG A 45 -26.48 3.79 5.95
C ARG A 45 -26.01 4.83 4.94
#